data_AF-A0A384K590-F1
#
_entry.id   AF-A0A384K590-F1
#
_cell.length_a   1.000
_cell.length_b   1.000
_cell.length_c   1.000
_cell.angle_alpha   90.00
_cell.angle_beta   90.00
_cell.angle_gamma   90.00
#
_symmetry.space_group_name_H-M   'P 1'
#
loop_
_entity.id
_entity.type
_entity.pdbx_description
1 polymer ?
#
loop_
_entity_poly.entity_id
_entity_poly.type
_entity_poly.pdbx_seq_one_letter_code
_entity_poly.pdbx_strand_id
1 'polypeptide(L)'
;MLDAISIIISLFSSLVYPSLLSQPSPPCRYLPSDPLWPSQTAWEHLNQSISRKLIRGVPLAQPCYAPHPDIKKCVQIQESWLFQSALCVAHSDSRETFMRSRKLM
;
A
#
# COMPACT_ATOMS: atom_id res chain seq x y z
N MET A 1 -17.96 -14.32 57.61
CA MET A 1 -16.68 -14.93 57.17
C MET A 1 -16.45 -14.83 55.66
N LEU A 2 -17.43 -14.41 54.86
CA LEU A 2 -17.32 -14.25 53.41
C LEU A 2 -17.07 -12.79 52.97
N ASP A 3 -17.27 -11.82 53.87
CA ASP A 3 -17.12 -10.38 53.56
C ASP A 3 -15.66 -9.93 53.40
N ALA A 4 -14.72 -10.63 54.02
CA ALA A 4 -13.29 -10.33 53.92
C ALA A 4 -12.64 -10.78 52.59
N ILE A 5 -13.27 -11.72 51.87
CA ILE A 5 -12.71 -12.34 50.66
C ILE A 5 -12.94 -11.43 49.43
N SER A 6 -14.02 -10.64 49.41
CA SER A 6 -14.36 -9.73 48.30
C SER A 6 -13.42 -8.53 48.16
N ILE A 7 -12.84 -8.06 49.27
CA ILE A 7 -11.94 -6.90 49.28
C ILE A 7 -10.59 -7.25 48.66
N ILE A 8 -10.14 -8.50 48.80
CA ILE A 8 -8.84 -8.97 48.30
C ILE A 8 -8.83 -9.07 46.77
N ILE A 9 -9.96 -9.44 46.15
CA ILE A 9 -10.07 -9.61 44.69
C ILE A 9 -10.06 -8.25 43.96
N SER A 10 -10.58 -7.21 44.60
CA SER A 10 -10.63 -5.85 44.03
C SER A 10 -9.26 -5.15 44.05
N LEU A 11 -8.36 -5.50 44.98
CA LEU A 11 -7.02 -4.91 45.10
C LEU A 11 -6.00 -5.49 44.10
N PHE A 12 -6.23 -6.68 43.58
CA PHE A 12 -5.30 -7.35 42.66
C PHE A 12 -5.55 -7.07 41.16
N SER A 13 -6.67 -6.44 40.79
CA SER A 13 -7.06 -6.29 39.37
C SER A 13 -6.46 -5.07 38.64
N SER A 14 -5.59 -4.28 39.26
CA SER A 14 -5.09 -3.02 38.65
C SER A 14 -3.66 -3.04 38.12
N LEU A 15 -2.99 -4.20 38.01
CA LEU A 15 -1.54 -4.25 37.64
C LEU A 15 -1.18 -5.14 36.45
N VAL A 16 -2.14 -5.48 35.59
CA VAL A 16 -1.83 -6.02 34.26
C VAL A 16 -2.20 -4.97 33.22
N TYR A 17 -1.41 -3.91 33.14
CA TYR A 17 -1.36 -3.14 31.90
C TYR A 17 -0.65 -4.02 30.88
N PRO A 18 -1.31 -4.47 29.80
CA PRO A 18 -0.58 -5.10 28.71
C PRO A 18 0.38 -4.07 28.15
N SER A 19 1.68 -4.26 28.43
CA SER A 19 2.73 -3.52 27.77
C SER A 19 2.57 -3.74 26.27
N LEU A 20 2.36 -2.68 25.49
CA LEU A 20 2.50 -2.76 24.04
C LEU A 20 3.95 -3.14 23.77
N LEU A 21 4.20 -4.41 23.46
CA LEU A 21 5.49 -4.86 23.00
C LEU A 21 5.83 -4.05 21.74
N SER A 22 6.83 -3.16 21.85
CA SER A 22 7.38 -2.45 20.70
C SER A 22 8.09 -3.48 19.83
N GLN A 23 7.40 -4.02 18.83
CA GLN A 23 7.99 -4.94 17.88
C GLN A 23 9.14 -4.22 17.17
N PRO A 24 10.37 -4.78 17.16
CA PRO A 24 11.45 -4.19 16.39
C PRO A 24 11.01 -4.09 14.93
N SER A 25 11.27 -2.94 14.30
CA SER A 25 10.92 -2.75 12.89
C SER A 25 11.63 -3.82 12.05
N PRO A 26 10.92 -4.49 11.12
CA PRO A 26 11.54 -5.47 10.25
C PRO A 26 12.65 -4.80 9.42
N PRO A 27 13.71 -5.53 9.04
CA PRO A 27 14.80 -4.99 8.22
C PRO A 27 14.35 -4.64 6.79
N CYS A 28 13.21 -5.17 6.35
CA CYS A 28 12.63 -4.98 5.02
C CYS A 28 11.16 -4.52 5.12
N ARG A 29 10.67 -3.83 4.09
CA ARG A 29 9.23 -3.52 3.94
C ARG A 29 8.49 -4.75 3.42
N TYR A 30 7.23 -4.90 3.84
CA TYR A 30 6.34 -5.94 3.32
C TYR A 30 5.94 -5.65 1.86
N LEU A 31 5.78 -6.73 1.09
CA LEU A 31 5.25 -6.74 -0.27
C LEU A 31 3.78 -7.18 -0.26
N PRO A 32 3.00 -6.92 -1.33
CA PRO A 32 1.59 -7.29 -1.41
C PRO A 32 1.26 -8.77 -1.19
N SER A 33 2.23 -9.66 -1.41
CA SER A 33 2.08 -11.11 -1.22
C SER A 33 2.47 -11.59 0.18
N ASP A 34 3.01 -10.71 1.03
CA ASP A 34 3.51 -11.09 2.35
C ASP A 34 2.36 -11.22 3.37
N PRO A 35 2.47 -12.14 4.36
CA PRO A 35 1.42 -12.35 5.36
C PRO A 35 1.08 -11.12 6.20
N LEU A 36 2.05 -10.23 6.40
CA LEU A 36 1.91 -9.00 7.19
C LEU A 36 1.61 -7.76 6.31
N TRP A 37 1.30 -7.96 5.02
CA TRP A 37 0.78 -6.89 4.18
C TRP A 37 -0.61 -6.45 4.69
N PRO A 38 -0.93 -5.14 4.67
CA PRO A 38 -2.22 -4.69 5.17
C PRO A 38 -3.39 -5.34 4.44
N SER A 39 -4.39 -5.78 5.22
CA SER A 39 -5.62 -6.37 4.70
C SER A 39 -6.46 -5.35 3.95
N GLN A 40 -7.45 -5.83 3.19
CA GLN A 40 -8.39 -4.98 2.46
C GLN A 40 -9.13 -3.99 3.41
N THR A 41 -9.53 -4.44 4.59
CA THR A 41 -10.17 -3.59 5.61
C THR A 41 -9.22 -2.51 6.14
N ALA A 42 -7.93 -2.82 6.32
CA ALA A 42 -6.94 -1.82 6.72
C ALA A 42 -6.76 -0.74 5.65
N TRP A 43 -6.76 -1.13 4.37
CA TRP A 43 -6.74 -0.18 3.24
C TRP A 43 -8.01 0.67 3.16
N GLU A 44 -9.18 0.09 3.44
CA GLU A 44 -10.45 0.82 3.49
C GLU A 44 -10.47 1.86 4.61
N HIS A 45 -9.99 1.48 5.80
CA HIS A 45 -9.86 2.40 6.92
C HIS A 45 -8.89 3.55 6.59
N LEU A 46 -7.73 3.26 5.98
CA LEU A 46 -6.83 4.29 5.51
C LEU A 46 -7.51 5.21 4.48
N ASN A 47 -8.24 4.63 3.52
CA ASN A 47 -8.94 5.41 2.52
C ASN A 47 -9.96 6.37 3.17
N GLN A 48 -10.69 5.90 4.19
CA GLN A 48 -11.61 6.75 4.95
C GLN A 48 -10.87 7.86 5.70
N SER A 49 -9.75 7.56 6.36
CA SER A 49 -8.99 8.55 7.14
C SER A 49 -8.39 9.67 6.28
N ILE A 50 -8.09 9.38 5.00
CA ILE A 50 -7.59 10.39 4.05
C ILE A 50 -8.68 10.98 3.15
N SER A 51 -9.94 11.01 3.61
CA SER A 51 -11.07 11.60 2.89
C SER A 51 -11.29 10.97 1.50
N ARG A 52 -11.14 9.65 1.40
CA ARG A 52 -11.33 8.83 0.21
C ARG A 52 -10.39 9.15 -0.96
N LYS A 53 -9.15 9.55 -0.66
CA LYS A 53 -8.12 9.88 -1.65
C LYS A 53 -7.16 8.74 -1.99
N LEU A 54 -7.36 7.53 -1.45
CA LEU A 54 -6.49 6.39 -1.76
C LEU A 54 -6.83 5.85 -3.15
N ILE A 55 -5.82 5.78 -4.02
CA ILE A 55 -5.97 5.26 -5.39
C ILE A 55 -5.16 3.97 -5.50
N ARG A 56 -5.81 2.88 -5.92
CA ARG A 56 -5.10 1.65 -6.31
C ARG A 56 -4.42 1.89 -7.66
N GLY A 57 -3.11 1.70 -7.71
CA GLY A 57 -2.35 1.79 -8.95
C GLY A 57 -2.85 0.79 -9.99
N VAL A 58 -3.20 1.30 -11.17
CA VAL A 58 -3.53 0.52 -12.36
C VAL A 58 -2.50 0.90 -13.42
N PRO A 59 -1.74 -0.04 -14.01
CA PRO A 59 -0.74 0.30 -15.01
C PRO A 59 -1.36 1.06 -16.18
N LEU A 60 -0.76 2.18 -16.59
CA LEU A 60 -1.26 2.99 -17.71
C LEU A 60 -1.44 2.15 -18.98
N ALA A 61 -0.49 1.26 -19.27
CA ALA A 61 -0.50 0.36 -20.42
C ALA A 61 -1.36 -0.92 -20.22
N GLN A 62 -2.12 -1.07 -19.13
CA GLN A 62 -3.01 -2.23 -18.94
C GLN A 62 -3.91 -2.51 -20.16
N PRO A 63 -4.50 -1.49 -20.84
CA PRO A 63 -5.31 -1.71 -22.05
C PRO A 63 -4.56 -2.36 -23.22
N CYS A 64 -3.22 -2.38 -23.21
CA CYS A 64 -2.41 -3.00 -24.26
C CYS A 64 -2.22 -4.52 -24.09
N TYR A 65 -2.62 -5.11 -22.95
CA TYR A 65 -2.34 -6.50 -22.60
C TYR A 65 -3.61 -7.29 -22.27
N ALA A 66 -3.48 -8.62 -22.33
CA ALA A 66 -4.51 -9.57 -21.93
C ALA A 66 -4.89 -9.42 -20.44
N PRO A 67 -6.10 -9.82 -20.01
CA PRO A 67 -7.11 -10.57 -20.77
C PRO A 67 -8.07 -9.75 -21.63
N HIS A 68 -8.16 -8.43 -21.41
CA HIS A 68 -9.13 -7.57 -22.11
C HIS A 68 -8.43 -6.38 -22.77
N PRO A 69 -7.75 -6.58 -23.91
CA PRO A 69 -7.09 -5.50 -24.61
C PRO A 69 -8.13 -4.52 -25.19
N ASP A 70 -7.87 -3.22 -25.03
CA ASP A 70 -8.58 -2.13 -25.69
C ASP A 70 -7.59 -1.46 -26.65
N ILE A 71 -7.61 -1.92 -27.90
CA ILE A 71 -6.66 -1.54 -28.95
C ILE A 71 -6.69 -0.03 -29.19
N LYS A 72 -7.88 0.58 -29.16
CA LYS A 72 -8.02 2.02 -29.38
C LYS A 72 -7.32 2.80 -28.28
N LYS A 73 -7.54 2.45 -27.01
CA LYS A 73 -6.82 3.07 -25.89
C LYS A 73 -5.33 2.79 -25.94
N CYS A 74 -4.92 1.59 -26.31
CA CYS A 74 -3.51 1.26 -26.44
C CYS A 74 -2.80 2.15 -27.47
N VAL A 75 -3.39 2.34 -28.67
CA VAL A 75 -2.85 3.24 -29.70
C VAL A 75 -2.75 4.67 -29.17
N GLN A 76 -3.79 5.19 -28.52
CA GLN A 76 -3.77 6.53 -27.91
C GLN A 76 -2.65 6.68 -26.86
N ILE A 77 -2.44 5.67 -26.02
CA ILE A 77 -1.35 5.65 -25.03
C ILE A 77 0.00 5.62 -25.74
N GLN A 78 0.17 4.80 -26.78
CA GLN A 78 1.42 4.69 -27.54
C GLN A 78 1.80 6.01 -28.23
N GLU A 79 0.83 6.66 -28.88
CA GLU A 79 1.03 7.95 -29.56
C GLU A 79 1.40 9.06 -28.58
N SER A 80 0.81 9.06 -27.37
CA SER A 80 1.04 10.07 -26.34
C SER A 80 2.19 9.77 -25.38
N TRP A 81 2.74 8.55 -25.40
CA TRP A 81 3.77 8.08 -24.47
C TRP A 81 5.01 9.00 -24.45
N LEU A 82 5.46 9.43 -25.62
CA LEU A 82 6.64 10.30 -25.75
C LEU A 82 6.34 11.77 -25.42
N PHE A 83 5.11 12.25 -25.69
CA PHE A 83 4.71 13.62 -25.38
C PHE A 83 4.50 13.85 -23.88
N GLN A 84 4.00 12.85 -23.16
CA GLN A 84 3.93 12.92 -21.69
C GLN A 84 5.32 12.90 -21.06
N SER A 85 6.27 12.16 -21.65
CA SER A 85 7.66 12.18 -21.17
C SER A 85 8.33 13.53 -21.34
N ALA A 86 7.98 14.34 -22.35
CA ALA A 86 8.53 15.69 -22.51
C ALA A 86 8.08 16.65 -21.40
N LEU A 87 6.85 16.53 -20.91
CA LEU A 87 6.35 17.30 -19.76
C LEU A 87 6.89 16.76 -18.42
N CYS A 88 7.09 15.44 -18.29
CA CYS A 88 7.69 14.84 -17.09
C CYS A 88 9.21 15.12 -16.99
N VAL A 89 9.94 15.16 -18.11
CA VAL A 89 11.39 15.45 -18.13
C VAL A 89 11.67 16.91 -17.78
N ALA A 90 10.74 17.83 -18.02
CA ALA A 90 10.91 19.23 -17.65
C ALA A 90 10.86 19.48 -16.12
N HIS A 91 10.40 18.51 -15.31
CA HIS A 91 10.22 18.71 -13.85
C HIS A 91 10.98 17.71 -12.97
N SER A 92 11.61 16.66 -13.51
CA SER A 92 12.40 15.73 -12.69
C SER A 92 13.76 15.44 -13.31
N ASP A 93 14.73 16.30 -13.00
CA ASP A 93 16.15 15.94 -13.04
C ASP A 93 16.44 14.97 -11.88
N SER A 94 16.16 13.69 -12.10
CA SER A 94 16.82 12.58 -11.42
C SER A 94 16.45 11.26 -12.11
N ARG A 95 17.29 10.83 -13.06
CA ARG A 95 17.55 9.42 -13.43
C ARG A 95 16.38 8.43 -13.33
N GLU A 96 15.49 8.34 -14.32
CA GLU A 96 14.64 7.15 -14.47
C GLU A 96 14.43 6.71 -15.93
N THR A 97 15.38 5.96 -16.44
CA THR A 97 15.18 4.90 -17.45
C THR A 97 14.47 3.67 -16.86
N PHE A 98 13.52 3.84 -15.93
CA PHE A 98 13.01 2.75 -15.09
C PHE A 98 12.07 1.75 -15.80
N MET A 99 11.60 2.04 -17.02
CA MET A 99 10.79 1.06 -17.78
C MET A 99 11.16 0.99 -19.27
N ARG A 100 12.45 1.08 -19.62
CA ARG A 100 12.95 0.72 -20.97
C ARG A 100 13.98 -0.40 -20.91
N SER A 101 13.62 -1.50 -20.25
CA SER A 101 14.38 -2.75 -20.28
C SER A 101 13.44 -3.95 -20.38
N ARG A 102 12.82 -4.15 -21.54
CA ARG A 102 12.49 -5.48 -22.09
C ARG A 102 11.98 -5.37 -23.53
N LYS A 103 12.90 -5.08 -24.45
CA LYS A 103 12.88 -5.65 -25.80
C LYS A 103 14.30 -5.66 -26.35
N LEU A 104 15.12 -6.59 -25.85
CA LEU A 104 16.19 -7.13 -26.65
C LEU A 104 15.79 -8.58 -26.93
N MET A 105 15.41 -8.78 -28.18
CA MET A 105 15.75 -10.01 -28.88
C MET A 105 17.27 -10.03 -29.05
#